data_AF-A0A1V5WNB6-F1
#
_entry.id   AF-A0A1V5WNB6-F1
#
_cell.length_a   1.000
_cell.length_b   1.000
_cell.length_c   1.000
_cell.angle_alpha   90.00
_cell.angle_beta   90.00
_cell.angle_gamma   90.00
#
_symmetry.space_group_name_H-M   'P 1'
#
loop_
_entity.id
_entity.type
_entity.pdbx_description
1 polymer ?
#
loop_
_entity_poly.entity_id
_entity_poly.type
_entity_poly.pdbx_seq_one_letter_code
_entity_poly.pdbx_strand_id
1 'polypeptide(L)'
;MRVSSLYLTMPQDYQDQADYCNMVVIGFYSGSPESLLKTIQTIERRYGRDRSKEIQKGPRTLDIDILLFGEHVLCEESLIVPHERMIHRQFALVPLLELLPECTEPGTGIPYSDILEKIPDQGVKKVGNIYGY
;
A
#
# COMPACT_ATOMS: atom_id res chain seq x y z
N MET A 1 11.84 0.37 -12.35
CA MET A 1 10.78 -0.05 -11.40
C MET A 1 11.37 -1.10 -10.48
N ARG A 2 11.06 -1.06 -9.19
CA ARG A 2 11.46 -2.04 -8.17
C ARG A 2 10.21 -2.59 -7.50
N VAL A 3 10.27 -3.85 -7.08
CA VAL A 3 9.14 -4.56 -6.43
C VAL A 3 9.65 -5.22 -5.15
N SER A 4 8.84 -5.19 -4.11
CA SER A 4 9.14 -5.86 -2.85
C SER A 4 8.90 -7.37 -3.00
N SER A 5 9.15 -8.09 -1.92
CA SER A 5 8.64 -9.42 -1.73
C SER A 5 7.12 -9.44 -1.60
N LEU A 6 6.55 -10.64 -1.68
CA LEU A 6 5.16 -10.92 -1.32
C LEU A 6 5.08 -11.18 0.19
N TYR A 7 4.07 -10.59 0.83
CA TYR A 7 3.81 -10.73 2.26
C TYR A 7 2.38 -11.20 2.51
N LEU A 8 2.20 -12.29 3.27
CA LEU A 8 0.89 -12.71 3.78
C LEU A 8 0.61 -12.02 5.11
N THR A 9 -0.63 -11.53 5.25
CA THR A 9 -1.09 -10.81 6.45
C THR A 9 -2.55 -11.11 6.73
N MET A 10 -2.90 -11.28 8.01
CA MET A 10 -4.30 -11.39 8.41
C MET A 10 -5.06 -10.09 8.10
N PRO A 11 -6.35 -10.18 7.73
CA PRO A 11 -7.16 -9.00 7.50
C PRO A 11 -7.29 -8.14 8.76
N GLN A 12 -7.11 -6.83 8.62
CA GLN A 12 -7.05 -5.91 9.77
C GLN A 12 -8.39 -5.30 10.15
N ASP A 13 -9.33 -5.19 9.21
CA ASP A 13 -10.60 -4.49 9.42
C ASP A 13 -11.80 -5.44 9.40
N TYR A 14 -11.95 -6.25 8.35
CA TYR A 14 -13.02 -7.23 8.22
C TYR A 14 -12.41 -8.63 8.36
N GLN A 15 -12.60 -9.29 9.49
CA GLN A 15 -11.83 -10.52 9.81
C GLN A 15 -12.39 -11.80 9.17
N ASP A 16 -13.64 -11.80 8.73
CA ASP A 16 -14.30 -12.96 8.10
C ASP A 16 -13.93 -13.08 6.61
N GLN A 17 -12.63 -13.22 6.34
CA GLN A 17 -12.08 -13.39 4.98
C GLN A 17 -10.70 -14.07 5.02
N ALA A 18 -10.22 -14.47 3.84
CA ALA A 18 -8.88 -15.00 3.69
C ALA A 18 -7.78 -13.95 3.96
N ASP A 19 -6.57 -14.42 4.24
CA ASP A 19 -5.38 -13.57 4.34
C ASP A 19 -5.15 -12.79 3.04
N TYR A 20 -4.61 -11.56 3.18
CA TYR A 20 -4.17 -10.76 2.05
C TYR A 20 -2.73 -11.09 1.67
N CYS A 21 -2.46 -11.09 0.37
CA CYS A 21 -1.12 -11.02 -0.18
C CYS A 21 -0.81 -9.57 -0.54
N ASN A 22 0.21 -8.98 0.11
CA ASN A 22 0.59 -7.58 -0.03
C ASN A 22 1.99 -7.46 -0.64
N MET A 23 2.21 -6.36 -1.36
CA MET A 23 3.52 -5.97 -1.88
C MET A 23 3.56 -4.47 -2.16
N VAL A 24 4.76 -3.91 -2.32
CA VAL A 24 4.99 -2.53 -2.75
C VAL A 24 5.74 -2.52 -4.07
N VAL A 25 5.36 -1.59 -4.93
CA VAL A 25 6.01 -1.29 -6.21
C VAL A 25 6.44 0.16 -6.23
N ILE A 26 7.64 0.43 -6.72
CA ILE A 26 8.18 1.79 -6.83
C ILE A 26 8.69 2.01 -8.25
N GLY A 27 8.33 3.15 -8.83
CA GLY A 27 8.72 3.51 -10.18
C GLY A 27 8.54 5.00 -10.45
N PHE A 28 9.01 5.42 -11.61
CA PHE A 28 8.79 6.77 -12.11
C PHE A 28 7.42 6.84 -12.81
N TYR A 29 6.72 7.94 -12.58
CA TYR A 29 5.46 8.25 -13.25
C TYR A 29 5.51 9.71 -13.69
N SER A 30 5.16 9.98 -14.95
CA SER A 30 5.26 11.33 -15.54
C SER A 30 3.95 12.14 -15.43
N GLY A 31 2.88 11.55 -14.93
CA GLY A 31 1.59 12.22 -14.72
C GLY A 31 1.46 12.80 -13.31
N SER A 32 0.25 13.21 -12.96
CA SER A 32 -0.08 13.73 -11.63
C SER A 32 -0.59 12.62 -10.69
N PRO A 33 -0.63 12.85 -9.37
CA PRO A 33 -1.24 11.92 -8.41
C PRO A 33 -2.67 11.53 -8.77
N GLU A 34 -3.48 12.47 -9.27
CA GLU A 34 -4.87 12.22 -9.67
C GLU A 34 -4.95 11.39 -10.97
N SER A 35 -4.02 11.60 -11.91
CA SER A 35 -3.97 10.77 -13.12
C SER A 35 -3.51 9.34 -12.81
N LEU A 36 -2.61 9.18 -11.83
CA LEU A 36 -2.22 7.88 -11.31
C LEU A 36 -3.41 7.18 -10.64
N LEU A 37 -4.16 7.88 -9.79
CA LEU A 37 -5.36 7.35 -9.13
C LEU A 37 -6.39 6.83 -10.14
N LYS A 38 -6.68 7.60 -11.21
CA LYS A 38 -7.58 7.17 -12.29
C LYS A 38 -7.07 5.92 -13.02
N THR A 39 -5.76 5.84 -13.22
CA THR A 39 -5.11 4.67 -13.85
C THR A 39 -5.27 3.44 -12.97
N ILE A 40 -4.99 3.57 -11.67
CA ILE A 40 -5.17 2.53 -10.66
C ILE A 40 -6.61 2.01 -10.65
N GLN A 41 -7.60 2.89 -10.51
CA GLN A 41 -9.02 2.51 -10.49
C GLN A 41 -9.43 1.76 -11.76
N THR A 42 -8.83 2.09 -12.90
CA THR A 42 -9.06 1.38 -14.17
C THR A 42 -8.45 -0.01 -14.16
N ILE A 43 -7.25 -0.18 -13.61
CA ILE A 43 -6.61 -1.49 -13.43
C ILE A 43 -7.45 -2.35 -12.49
N GLU A 44 -7.84 -1.84 -11.32
CA GLU A 44 -8.65 -2.59 -10.36
C GLU A 44 -9.96 -3.11 -10.98
N ARG A 45 -10.68 -2.26 -11.71
CA ARG A 45 -11.90 -2.66 -12.43
C ARG A 45 -11.63 -3.77 -13.44
N ARG A 46 -10.51 -3.69 -14.18
CA ARG A 46 -10.10 -4.73 -15.13
C ARG A 46 -9.82 -6.08 -14.43
N TYR A 47 -9.37 -6.05 -13.18
CA TYR A 47 -9.17 -7.24 -12.34
C TYR A 47 -10.41 -7.60 -11.50
N GLY A 48 -11.59 -7.11 -11.88
CA GLY A 48 -12.87 -7.56 -11.31
C GLY A 48 -13.33 -6.81 -10.05
N ARG A 49 -12.65 -5.72 -9.67
CA ARG A 49 -13.10 -4.87 -8.57
C ARG A 49 -14.37 -4.11 -8.97
N ASP A 50 -15.50 -4.43 -8.33
CA ASP A 50 -16.80 -3.77 -8.53
C ASP A 50 -17.26 -3.07 -7.24
N ARG A 51 -16.98 -1.77 -7.16
CA ARG A 51 -17.29 -0.92 -5.99
C ARG A 51 -18.78 -0.90 -5.64
N SER A 52 -19.69 -1.20 -6.58
CA SER A 52 -21.14 -1.22 -6.31
C SER A 52 -21.60 -2.47 -5.53
N LYS A 53 -20.75 -3.51 -5.48
CA LYS A 53 -21.03 -4.79 -4.82
C LYS A 53 -20.07 -5.07 -3.66
N GLU A 54 -19.11 -4.18 -3.40
CA GLU A 54 -18.10 -4.36 -2.36
C GLU A 54 -18.71 -4.22 -0.96
N ILE A 55 -18.35 -5.16 -0.09
CA ILE A 55 -18.48 -4.96 1.36
C ILE A 55 -17.36 -4.00 1.77
N GLN A 56 -17.70 -2.93 2.49
CA GLN A 56 -16.70 -1.97 2.96
C GLN A 56 -15.58 -2.68 3.73
N LYS A 57 -14.33 -2.52 3.27
CA LYS A 57 -13.12 -3.17 3.80
C LYS A 57 -13.11 -4.71 3.75
N GLY A 58 -14.06 -5.33 3.06
CA GLY A 58 -14.13 -6.78 2.85
C GLY A 58 -13.15 -7.30 1.78
N PRO A 59 -13.29 -8.55 1.34
CA PRO A 59 -12.42 -9.15 0.34
C PRO A 59 -12.55 -8.46 -1.02
N ARG A 60 -11.42 -8.30 -1.70
CA ARG A 60 -11.31 -7.69 -3.02
C ARG A 60 -10.21 -8.37 -3.82
N THR A 61 -10.40 -8.45 -5.14
CA THR A 61 -9.48 -9.15 -6.04
C THR A 61 -8.15 -8.44 -6.18
N LEU A 62 -8.16 -7.11 -6.22
CA LEU A 62 -6.99 -6.25 -6.31
C LEU A 62 -7.31 -4.90 -5.64
N ASP A 63 -6.38 -4.41 -4.85
CA ASP A 63 -6.42 -3.11 -4.16
C ASP A 63 -5.06 -2.46 -4.38
N ILE A 64 -5.03 -1.24 -4.93
CA ILE A 64 -3.77 -0.51 -5.13
C ILE A 64 -3.91 0.87 -4.48
N ASP A 65 -3.17 1.08 -3.41
CA ASP A 65 -3.09 2.37 -2.73
C ASP A 65 -1.83 3.15 -3.14
N ILE A 66 -1.97 4.47 -3.33
CA ILE A 66 -0.82 5.37 -3.51
C ILE A 66 -0.25 5.69 -2.13
N LEU A 67 0.83 5.01 -1.74
CA LEU A 67 1.48 5.24 -0.44
C LEU A 67 2.21 6.59 -0.39
N LEU A 68 3.01 6.87 -1.41
CA LEU A 68 3.85 8.05 -1.56
C LEU A 68 3.86 8.48 -3.03
N PHE A 69 4.04 9.78 -3.29
CA PHE A 69 4.21 10.30 -4.64
C PHE A 69 5.30 11.39 -4.64
N GLY A 70 6.54 11.01 -4.91
CA GLY A 70 7.69 11.93 -4.79
C GLY A 70 7.71 12.59 -3.40
N GLU A 71 7.84 13.91 -3.37
CA GLU A 71 7.79 14.73 -2.16
C GLU A 71 6.41 15.39 -1.94
N HIS A 72 5.38 14.95 -2.68
CA HIS A 72 4.06 15.57 -2.59
C HIS A 72 3.40 15.27 -1.25
N VAL A 73 2.81 16.32 -0.67
CA VAL A 73 1.86 16.25 0.45
C VAL A 73 0.53 16.83 -0.04
N LEU A 74 -0.49 15.97 -0.11
CA LEU A 74 -1.82 16.26 -0.63
C LEU A 74 -2.89 15.85 0.37
N CYS A 75 -3.89 16.69 0.52
CA CYS A 75 -5.07 16.43 1.34
C CYS A 75 -6.31 16.88 0.55
N GLU A 76 -6.69 16.07 -0.44
CA GLU A 76 -7.88 16.29 -1.25
C GLU A 76 -8.97 15.27 -0.90
N GLU A 77 -10.24 15.59 -1.17
CA GLU A 77 -11.36 14.69 -0.91
C GLU A 77 -11.21 13.32 -1.59
N SER A 78 -10.54 13.29 -2.75
CA SER A 78 -10.36 12.08 -3.56
C SER A 78 -9.04 11.35 -3.33
N LEU A 79 -8.04 12.02 -2.74
CA LEU A 79 -6.68 11.52 -2.61
C LEU A 79 -5.92 12.20 -1.48
N ILE A 80 -5.36 11.39 -0.58
CA ILE A 80 -4.45 11.83 0.47
C ILE A 80 -3.10 11.16 0.22
N VAL A 81 -2.03 11.96 0.15
CA VAL A 81 -0.65 11.49 0.00
C VAL A 81 0.22 12.27 0.99
N PRO A 82 1.08 11.63 1.81
CA PRO A 82 1.21 10.19 2.03
C PRO A 82 -0.10 9.52 2.45
N HIS A 83 -0.24 8.22 2.16
CA HIS A 83 -1.45 7.51 2.55
C HIS A 83 -1.60 7.49 4.09
N GLU A 84 -2.62 8.17 4.60
CA GLU A 84 -2.78 8.45 6.05
C GLU A 84 -2.75 7.21 6.93
N ARG A 85 -3.29 6.07 6.43
CA ARG A 85 -3.35 4.83 7.24
C ARG A 85 -2.05 4.04 7.21
N MET A 86 -1.09 4.39 6.35
CA MET A 86 0.15 3.64 6.18
C MET A 86 0.93 3.56 7.51
N ILE A 87 0.92 4.63 8.30
CA ILE A 87 1.57 4.70 9.62
C ILE A 87 0.95 3.78 10.68
N HIS A 88 -0.13 3.07 10.35
CA HIS A 88 -0.80 2.10 11.21
C HIS A 88 -0.79 0.67 10.63
N ARG A 89 -0.18 0.46 9.46
CA ARG A 89 -0.22 -0.81 8.72
C ARG A 89 1.19 -1.35 8.49
N GLN A 90 1.55 -2.41 9.21
CA GLN A 90 2.80 -3.12 8.97
C GLN A 90 2.85 -3.70 7.55
N PHE A 91 1.70 -4.16 7.02
CA PHE A 91 1.62 -4.72 5.66
C PHE A 91 1.93 -3.72 4.55
N ALA A 92 1.92 -2.42 4.84
CA ALA A 92 2.37 -1.37 3.93
C ALA A 92 3.84 -0.97 4.22
N LEU A 93 4.19 -0.77 5.49
CA LEU A 93 5.53 -0.29 5.87
C LEU A 93 6.63 -1.34 5.70
N VAL A 94 6.38 -2.61 6.05
CA VAL A 94 7.38 -3.68 5.91
C VAL A 94 7.86 -3.84 4.45
N PRO A 95 6.97 -4.03 3.45
CA PRO A 95 7.40 -4.07 2.05
C PRO A 95 7.94 -2.74 1.51
N LEU A 96 7.48 -1.59 2.03
CA LEU A 96 8.04 -0.29 1.66
C LEU A 96 9.50 -0.16 2.11
N LEU A 97 9.79 -0.47 3.37
CA LEU A 97 11.13 -0.38 3.96
C LEU A 97 12.10 -1.44 3.42
N GLU A 98 11.60 -2.56 2.90
CA GLU A 98 12.43 -3.49 2.10
C GLU A 98 13.04 -2.79 0.88
N LEU A 99 12.32 -1.85 0.27
CA LEU A 99 12.77 -1.15 -0.92
C LEU A 99 13.44 0.20 -0.62
N LEU A 100 12.94 0.93 0.39
CA LEU A 100 13.41 2.25 0.80
C LEU A 100 13.67 2.26 2.31
N PRO A 101 14.78 1.69 2.79
CA PRO A 101 15.01 1.52 4.23
C PRO A 101 15.15 2.83 5.01
N GLU A 102 15.54 3.91 4.32
CA GLU A 102 15.81 5.23 4.93
C GLU A 102 14.69 6.25 4.63
N CYS A 103 13.52 5.82 4.13
CA CYS A 103 12.45 6.77 3.85
C CYS A 103 11.83 7.35 5.12
N THR A 104 11.50 8.63 5.06
CA THR A 104 10.88 9.38 6.15
C THR A 104 9.47 9.79 5.79
N GLU A 105 8.63 9.98 6.79
CA GLU A 105 7.29 10.56 6.64
C GLU A 105 7.43 12.03 6.22
N PRO A 106 6.96 12.44 5.02
CA PRO A 106 7.16 13.79 4.49
C PRO A 106 6.66 14.95 5.36
N GLY A 107 5.60 14.76 6.16
CA GLY A 107 5.05 15.80 7.02
C GLY A 107 5.84 16.06 8.31
N THR A 108 6.49 15.03 8.87
CA THR A 108 7.12 15.06 10.19
C THR A 108 8.64 14.84 10.15
N GLY A 109 9.17 14.29 9.06
CA GLY A 109 10.57 13.89 8.91
C GLY A 109 10.95 12.65 9.74
N ILE A 110 9.99 12.01 10.41
CA ILE A 110 10.25 10.82 11.22
C ILE A 110 10.53 9.63 10.27
N PRO A 111 11.59 8.84 10.51
CA PRO A 111 11.84 7.61 9.75
C PRO A 111 10.68 6.64 9.83
N TYR A 112 10.28 6.05 8.70
CA TYR A 112 9.23 5.04 8.71
C TYR A 112 9.62 3.77 9.48
N SER A 113 10.91 3.50 9.65
CA SER A 113 11.43 2.47 10.57
C SER A 113 10.95 2.70 12.00
N ASP A 114 11.07 3.92 12.51
CA ASP A 114 10.72 4.30 13.88
C ASP A 114 9.19 4.27 14.08
N ILE A 115 8.44 4.53 13.01
CA ILE A 115 6.98 4.38 13.00
C ILE A 115 6.62 2.89 13.06
N LEU A 116 7.26 2.05 12.23
CA LEU A 116 7.00 0.61 12.18
C LEU A 116 7.22 -0.07 13.55
N GLU A 117 8.27 0.31 14.28
CA GLU A 117 8.57 -0.23 15.62
C GLU A 117 7.45 0.01 16.64
N LYS A 118 6.61 1.04 16.43
CA LYS A 118 5.50 1.39 17.32
C LYS A 118 4.19 0.69 16.97
N ILE A 119 4.11 0.04 15.81
CA ILE A 119 2.89 -0.66 15.38
C ILE A 119 2.89 -2.07 15.99
N PRO A 120 1.80 -2.50 16.67
CA PRO A 120 1.66 -3.86 17.15
C PRO A 120 1.87 -4.88 16.02
N ASP A 121 2.33 -6.08 16.37
CA ASP A 121 2.48 -7.16 15.39
C ASP A 121 1.15 -7.48 14.71
N GLN A 122 1.12 -7.34 13.38
CA GLN A 122 -0.02 -7.62 12.52
C GLN A 122 0.15 -8.94 11.75
N GLY A 123 1.17 -9.75 12.10
CA GLY A 123 1.40 -11.08 11.55
C GLY A 123 1.97 -11.04 10.13
N VAL A 124 2.78 -10.03 9.80
CA VAL A 124 3.33 -9.86 8.46
C VAL A 124 4.41 -10.90 8.18
N LYS A 125 4.15 -11.81 7.22
CA LYS A 125 5.05 -12.91 6.87
C LYS A 125 5.49 -12.83 5.42
N LYS A 126 6.80 -12.74 5.18
CA LYS A 126 7.37 -12.84 3.82
C LYS A 126 7.17 -14.25 3.28
N VAL A 127 6.55 -14.38 2.11
CA VAL A 127 6.19 -15.69 1.50
C VAL A 127 6.83 -15.97 0.15
N GLY A 128 7.46 -14.98 -0.48
CA GLY A 128 8.16 -15.19 -1.73
C GLY A 128 8.60 -13.88 -2.40
N ASN A 129 9.28 -13.99 -3.53
CA ASN A 129 9.66 -12.87 -4.39
C ASN A 129 8.92 -13.01 -5.73
N ILE A 130 8.69 -11.90 -6.42
CA ILE A 130 8.05 -11.92 -7.76
C ILE A 130 9.03 -12.34 -8.88
N TYR A 131 10.30 -12.55 -8.58
CA TYR A 131 11.27 -13.02 -9.56
C TYR A 131 11.18 -14.53 -9.76
N GLY A 132 10.33 -14.94 -10.70
CA GLY A 132 10.59 -16.09 -11.56
C GLY A 132 11.07 -15.55 -12.91
N TYR A 133 12.40 -15.57 -13.11
CA TYR A 133 13.22 -15.63 -14.34
C TYR A 133 14.59 -15.00 -14.05
#